data_AF-A0A251S5U1-F1
#
_entry.id   AF-A0A251S5U1-F1
#
_cell.length_a   1.000
_cell.length_b   1.000
_cell.length_c   1.000
_cell.angle_alpha   90.00
_cell.angle_beta   90.00
_cell.angle_gamma   90.00
#
_symmetry.space_group_name_H-M   'P 1'
#
loop_
_entity.id
_entity.type
_entity.pdbx_description
1 polymer ?
#
loop_
_entity_poly.entity_id
_entity_poly.type
_entity_poly.pdbx_seq_one_letter_code
_entity_poly.pdbx_strand_id
1 'polypeptide(L)'
;MTCNTYGVSIDTIRKAQILIKDYINLTPVIHSTTLNSLSRKKLFFKCECFQKSGAFKFRGAANAVFSLQGEQAAKGVVTHSRERIC
;
A
#
# COMPACT_ATOMS: atom_id res chain seq x y z
N MET A 1 20.40 13.08 22.10
CA MET A 1 19.72 13.41 20.82
C MET A 1 19.67 12.15 19.98
N THR A 2 18.59 11.37 20.07
CA THR A 2 18.44 10.18 19.22
C THR A 2 18.00 10.62 17.84
N CYS A 3 18.94 10.63 16.89
CA CYS A 3 18.63 10.76 15.47
C CYS A 3 17.75 9.58 15.07
N ASN A 4 16.46 9.81 14.88
CA ASN A 4 15.53 8.80 14.36
C ASN A 4 15.61 8.84 12.83
N THR A 5 16.56 8.08 12.27
CA THR A 5 17.06 8.19 10.89
C THR A 5 16.14 7.52 9.84
N TYR A 6 14.84 7.80 9.85
CA TYR A 6 13.91 7.32 8.82
C TYR A 6 13.05 8.48 8.30
N GLY A 7 12.95 8.62 6.97
CA GLY A 7 12.19 9.71 6.32
C GLY A 7 10.66 9.64 6.50
N VAL A 8 10.15 8.62 7.20
CA VAL A 8 8.72 8.35 7.40
C VAL A 8 8.52 7.85 8.84
N SER A 9 7.54 8.42 9.55
CA SER A 9 7.19 7.99 10.92
C SER A 9 6.00 7.03 10.95
N ILE A 10 5.86 6.24 12.01
CA ILE A 10 4.70 5.36 12.19
C ILE A 10 3.36 6.12 12.14
N ASP A 11 3.33 7.36 12.61
CA ASP A 11 2.13 8.18 12.62
C ASP A 11 1.71 8.59 11.21
N THR A 12 2.66 8.80 10.30
CA THR A 12 2.33 9.03 8.88
C THR A 12 1.69 7.80 8.24
N ILE A 13 2.12 6.59 8.61
CA ILE A 13 1.52 5.33 8.12
C ILE A 13 0.10 5.16 8.66
N ARG A 14 -0.13 5.48 9.95
CA ARG A 14 -1.47 5.45 10.56
C ARG A 14 -2.42 6.45 9.90
N LYS A 15 -1.95 7.67 9.63
CA LYS A 15 -2.72 8.68 8.88
C LYS A 15 -3.09 8.18 7.48
N ALA A 16 -2.13 7.60 6.76
CA ALA A 16 -2.37 7.02 5.45
C ALA A 16 -3.44 5.92 5.50
N GLN A 17 -3.39 5.04 6.50
CA GLN A 17 -4.39 3.99 6.68
C GLN A 17 -5.80 4.56 6.85
N ILE A 18 -5.97 5.59 7.67
CA ILE A 18 -7.28 6.25 7.88
C ILE A 18 -7.77 6.89 6.58
N LEU A 19 -6.88 7.59 5.87
CA LEU A 19 -7.22 8.34 4.66
C LEU A 19 -7.72 7.43 3.52
N ILE A 20 -7.07 6.29 3.32
CA ILE A 20 -7.36 5.42 2.16
C ILE A 20 -8.32 4.28 2.48
N LYS A 21 -8.72 4.08 3.75
CA LYS A 21 -9.43 2.87 4.24
C LYS A 21 -10.63 2.46 3.39
N ASP A 22 -11.44 3.43 2.96
CA ASP A 22 -12.69 3.19 2.24
C ASP A 22 -12.46 2.93 0.74
N TYR A 23 -11.24 3.16 0.27
CA TYR A 23 -10.85 3.02 -1.13
C TYR A 23 -10.01 1.77 -1.40
N ILE A 24 -9.53 1.07 -0.38
CA ILE A 24 -8.64 -0.09 -0.52
C ILE A 24 -9.35 -1.39 -0.16
N ASN A 25 -8.88 -2.50 -0.73
CA ASN A 25 -9.27 -3.83 -0.27
C ASN A 25 -8.44 -4.22 0.97
N LEU A 26 -9.11 -4.79 1.97
CA LEU A 26 -8.46 -5.61 2.99
C LEU A 26 -8.11 -6.96 2.38
N THR A 27 -6.90 -7.03 1.82
CA THR A 27 -6.41 -8.21 1.11
C THR A 27 -6.24 -9.39 2.06
N PRO A 28 -6.58 -10.63 1.62
CA PRO A 28 -6.47 -11.80 2.48
C PRO A 28 -5.01 -12.12 2.80
N VAL A 29 -4.83 -12.84 3.91
CA VAL A 29 -3.58 -13.53 4.24
C VAL A 29 -3.84 -15.01 4.07
N ILE A 30 -3.19 -15.62 3.08
CA ILE A 30 -3.36 -17.05 2.78
C ILE A 30 -2.12 -17.83 3.24
N HIS A 31 -2.27 -19.15 3.38
CA HIS A 31 -1.18 -20.06 3.64
C HIS A 31 -1.31 -21.28 2.70
N SER A 32 -0.23 -22.01 2.50
CA SER A 32 -0.23 -23.23 1.68
C SER A 32 0.40 -24.38 2.45
N THR A 33 -0.33 -25.48 2.59
CA THR A 33 0.14 -26.69 3.27
C THR A 33 1.36 -27.28 2.58
N THR A 34 1.37 -27.31 1.24
CA THR A 34 2.51 -27.78 0.44
C THR A 34 3.77 -26.94 0.68
N LEU A 35 3.66 -25.61 0.59
CA LEU A 35 4.82 -24.72 0.80
C LEU A 35 5.30 -24.74 2.25
N ASN A 36 4.38 -24.94 3.20
CA ASN A 36 4.73 -25.11 4.61
C ASN A 36 5.52 -26.39 4.84
N SER A 37 5.11 -27.50 4.21
CA SER A 37 5.82 -28.79 4.28
C SER A 37 7.22 -28.69 3.67
N LEU A 38 7.33 -28.11 2.46
CA LEU A 38 8.62 -27.92 1.77
C LEU A 38 9.59 -27.04 2.55
N SER A 39 9.10 -25.94 3.15
CA SER A 39 9.92 -25.02 3.92
C SER A 39 10.14 -25.45 5.38
N ARG A 40 9.41 -26.46 5.86
CA ARG A 40 9.29 -26.86 7.28
C ARG A 40 8.94 -25.68 8.20
N LYS A 41 8.18 -24.71 7.69
CA LYS A 41 7.76 -23.48 8.38
C LYS A 41 6.31 -23.14 8.07
N LYS A 42 5.71 -22.22 8.85
CA LYS A 42 4.40 -21.64 8.53
C LYS A 42 4.61 -20.36 7.71
N LEU A 43 4.27 -20.41 6.44
CA LEU A 43 4.34 -19.28 5.51
C LEU A 43 2.98 -18.63 5.36
N PHE A 44 2.98 -17.30 5.37
CA PHE A 44 1.80 -16.46 5.19
C PHE A 44 2.04 -15.50 4.03
N PHE A 45 1.09 -15.44 3.11
CA PHE A 45 1.16 -14.61 1.91
C PHE A 45 0.13 -13.48 2.03
N LYS A 46 0.61 -12.24 2.05
CA LYS A 46 -0.25 -11.06 1.95
C LYS A 46 -0.56 -10.80 0.49
N CYS A 47 -1.79 -11.10 0.07
CA CYS A 47 -2.16 -11.13 -1.35
C CYS A 47 -2.51 -9.74 -1.92
N GLU A 48 -1.51 -8.87 -2.09
CA GLU A 48 -1.72 -7.55 -2.72
C GLU A 48 -2.04 -7.63 -4.22
N CYS A 49 -1.92 -8.80 -4.85
CA CYS A 49 -2.46 -9.07 -6.18
C CYS A 49 -4.00 -8.95 -6.25
N PHE A 50 -4.70 -9.00 -5.11
CA PHE A 50 -6.15 -8.78 -5.00
C PHE A 50 -6.50 -7.35 -4.55
N GLN A 51 -5.52 -6.46 -4.46
CA GLN A 51 -5.80 -5.04 -4.30
C GLN A 51 -6.43 -4.48 -5.58
N LYS A 52 -7.09 -3.32 -5.50
CA LYS A 52 -7.49 -2.55 -6.68
C LYS A 52 -6.28 -2.34 -7.61
N SER A 53 -6.55 -2.32 -8.92
CA SER A 53 -5.54 -2.40 -10.01
C SER A 53 -4.62 -3.63 -10.00
N GLY A 54 -4.85 -4.61 -9.11
CA GLY A 54 -4.13 -5.87 -9.03
C GLY A 54 -2.72 -5.76 -8.46
N ALA A 55 -2.41 -4.68 -7.73
CA ALA A 55 -1.12 -4.47 -7.12
C ALA A 55 -1.19 -3.57 -5.87
N PHE A 56 -0.18 -3.68 -5.00
CA PHE A 56 -0.07 -2.84 -3.78
C PHE A 56 0.02 -1.33 -4.08
N LYS A 57 0.46 -0.97 -5.30
CA LYS A 57 0.72 0.42 -5.73
C LYS A 57 -0.52 1.31 -5.60
N PHE A 58 -1.73 0.74 -5.69
CA PHE A 58 -2.97 1.46 -5.47
C PHE A 58 -3.00 2.18 -4.12
N ARG A 59 -2.47 1.56 -3.05
CA ARG A 59 -2.45 2.18 -1.71
C ARG A 59 -1.66 3.49 -1.69
N GLY A 60 -0.49 3.48 -2.32
CA GLY A 60 0.40 4.65 -2.40
C GLY A 60 -0.19 5.73 -3.32
N ALA A 61 -0.71 5.34 -4.47
CA ALA A 61 -1.38 6.25 -5.40
C ALA A 61 -2.58 6.95 -4.74
N ALA A 62 -3.45 6.19 -4.08
CA ALA A 62 -4.59 6.73 -3.36
C ALA A 62 -4.17 7.69 -2.24
N ASN A 63 -3.17 7.30 -1.43
CA ASN A 63 -2.68 8.17 -0.36
C ASN A 63 -2.09 9.48 -0.91
N ALA A 64 -1.30 9.42 -1.99
CA ALA A 64 -0.70 10.59 -2.59
C ALA A 64 -1.76 11.55 -3.16
N VAL A 65 -2.72 11.02 -3.93
CA VAL A 65 -3.79 11.83 -4.54
C VAL A 65 -4.71 12.42 -3.47
N PHE A 66 -5.15 11.63 -2.49
CA PHE A 66 -6.06 12.11 -1.44
C PHE A 66 -5.40 13.03 -0.40
N SER A 67 -4.06 13.10 -0.38
CA SER A 67 -3.33 14.05 0.47
C SER A 67 -3.20 15.44 -0.16
N LEU A 68 -3.51 15.60 -1.45
CA LEU A 68 -3.47 16.91 -2.12
C LEU A 68 -4.60 17.82 -1.61
N GLN A 69 -4.31 19.11 -1.47
CA GLN A 69 -5.26 20.11 -0.98
C GLN A 69 -5.34 21.32 -1.92
N GLY A 70 -6.52 21.96 -1.94
CA GLY A 70 -6.75 23.25 -2.58
C GLY A 70 -6.26 23.33 -4.03
N GLU A 71 -5.39 24.29 -4.30
CA GLU A 71 -4.86 24.59 -5.63
C GLU A 71 -4.05 23.42 -6.22
N GLN A 72 -3.38 22.60 -5.39
CA GLN A 72 -2.60 21.47 -5.89
C GLN A 72 -3.50 20.38 -6.48
N ALA A 73 -4.63 20.10 -5.83
CA ALA A 73 -5.60 19.15 -6.36
C ALA A 73 -6.26 19.67 -7.64
N ALA A 74 -6.51 20.99 -7.73
CA ALA A 74 -7.12 21.61 -8.91
C ALA A 74 -6.24 21.55 -10.16
N LYS A 75 -4.91 21.49 -10.01
CA LYS A 75 -3.97 21.35 -11.13
C LYS A 75 -3.97 19.95 -11.77
N GLY A 76 -4.63 18.97 -11.15
CA GLY A 76 -4.61 17.58 -11.57
C GLY A 76 -3.28 16.89 -11.28
N VAL A 77 -3.20 15.59 -11.59
CA VAL A 77 -2.03 14.75 -11.33
C VAL A 77 -1.69 13.96 -12.59
N VAL A 78 -0.40 13.86 -12.89
CA VAL A 78 0.13 13.01 -13.96
C VAL A 78 1.29 12.17 -13.41
N THR A 79 1.35 10.91 -13.81
CA THR A 79 2.47 10.02 -13.51
C THR A 79 2.73 9.09 -14.69
N HIS A 80 3.97 8.60 -14.80
CA HIS A 80 4.36 7.64 -15.82
C HIS A 80 4.86 6.36 -15.15
N SER A 81 4.34 5.21 -15.60
CA SER A 81 4.82 3.90 -15.18
C SER A 81 4.72 2.88 -16.29
N ARG A 82 5.64 1.92 -16.30
CA ARG A 82 5.73 0.85 -17.29
C ARG A 82 4.83 -0.36 -17.00
N GLU A 83 4.21 -0.42 -15.83
CA GLU A 83 3.49 -1.58 -15.28
C GLU A 83 2.11 -1.16 -14.77
N ARG A 84 1.31 -2.13 -14.29
CA ARG A 84 0.01 -1.88 -13.63
C ARG A 84 0.14 -0.76 -12.58
N ILE A 85 -0.38 0.40 -12.93
CA ILE A 85 -0.78 1.50 -12.05
C ILE A 85 -2.22 1.84 -12.45
N CYS A 86 -2.95 2.41 -11.49
CA CYS A 86 -4.27 2.99 -11.68
C CYS A 86 -4.41 3.72 -13.02
#